data_AF-I4VPS7-F1
#
_entry.id   AF-I4VPS7-F1
#
_cell.length_a   1.000
_cell.length_b   1.000
_cell.length_c   1.000
_cell.angle_alpha   90.00
_cell.angle_beta   90.00
_cell.angle_gamma   90.00
#
_symmetry.space_group_name_H-M   'P 1'
#
loop_
_entity.id
_entity.type
_entity.pdbx_description
1 polymer ?
#
loop_
_entity_poly.entity_id
_entity_poly.type
_entity_poly.pdbx_seq_one_letter_code
_entity_poly.pdbx_strand_id
1 'polypeptide(L)'
;MLGGTVPAELTEKLDPHRVVMRGTQSKTPRCVALVGEIGVAAHCGIHPIKPSVCREVEPSWEFGRHSLQCDKGRIAHGLLPLTPADWPTPVIPVPVLPLVPELPLDEPAIAVLASLDLPPATGGTGIPV
;
A
#
# COMPACT_ATOMS: atom_id res chain seq x y z
N MET A 1 -11.67 -18.57 17.60
CA MET A 1 -11.61 -17.21 17.00
C MET A 1 -10.98 -17.33 15.64
N LEU A 2 -11.58 -16.77 14.59
CA LEU A 2 -11.01 -16.76 13.24
C LEU A 2 -9.91 -15.69 13.24
N GLY A 3 -8.65 -16.13 13.38
CA GLY A 3 -7.48 -15.32 13.72
C GLY A 3 -6.92 -14.47 12.58
N GLY A 4 -7.70 -13.49 12.11
CA GLY A 4 -7.22 -12.42 11.22
C GLY A 4 -7.13 -11.07 11.94
N THR A 5 -6.41 -10.11 11.36
CA THR A 5 -6.38 -8.70 11.81
C THR A 5 -7.63 -7.92 11.41
N VAL A 6 -8.49 -8.52 10.59
CA VAL A 6 -9.70 -7.89 10.06
C VAL A 6 -10.86 -8.10 11.05
N PRO A 7 -11.61 -7.05 11.41
CA PRO A 7 -12.79 -7.15 12.26
C PRO A 7 -13.86 -8.10 11.70
N ALA A 8 -14.52 -8.85 12.58
CA ALA A 8 -15.50 -9.86 12.19
C ALA A 8 -16.67 -9.25 11.38
N GLU A 9 -17.04 -8.01 11.68
CA GLU A 9 -18.12 -7.26 11.04
C GLU A 9 -17.87 -7.01 9.55
N LEU A 10 -16.61 -7.07 9.10
CA LEU A 10 -16.22 -6.89 7.69
C LEU A 10 -16.07 -8.21 6.95
N THR A 11 -16.29 -9.34 7.63
CA THR A 11 -16.16 -10.68 7.07
C THR A 11 -17.48 -11.43 7.08
N GLU A 12 -17.53 -12.52 6.32
CA GLU A 12 -18.60 -13.50 6.33
C GLU A 12 -18.04 -14.92 6.20
N LYS A 13 -18.80 -15.91 6.65
CA LYS A 13 -18.37 -17.31 6.64
C LYS A 13 -18.41 -17.83 5.20
N LEU A 14 -17.28 -18.38 4.74
CA LEU A 14 -17.21 -19.11 3.48
C LEU A 14 -17.56 -20.58 3.69
N ASP A 15 -16.93 -21.19 4.70
CA ASP A 15 -17.10 -22.61 5.08
C ASP A 15 -16.70 -22.80 6.57
N PRO A 16 -16.70 -24.03 7.13
CA PRO A 16 -16.38 -24.24 8.55
C PRO A 16 -15.04 -23.69 9.04
N HIS A 17 -14.05 -23.55 8.15
CA HIS A 17 -12.68 -23.18 8.54
C HIS A 17 -12.18 -21.90 7.87
N ARG A 18 -12.97 -21.28 6.98
CA ARG A 18 -12.57 -20.08 6.22
C ARG A 18 -13.62 -18.99 6.28
N VAL A 19 -13.13 -17.75 6.21
CA VAL A 19 -13.92 -16.54 6.02
C VAL A 19 -13.45 -15.80 4.79
N VAL A 20 -14.31 -14.93 4.31
CA VAL A 20 -14.08 -14.02 3.17
C VAL A 20 -14.50 -12.61 3.56
N MET A 21 -13.99 -11.63 2.84
CA MET A 21 -14.47 -10.25 2.99
C MET A 21 -15.94 -10.18 2.57
N ARG A 22 -16.77 -9.52 3.37
CA ARG A 22 -18.18 -9.36 3.01
C ARG A 22 -18.30 -8.65 1.65
N GLY A 23 -19.14 -9.19 0.78
CA GLY A 23 -19.38 -8.65 -0.56
C GLY A 23 -18.47 -9.23 -1.66
N THR A 24 -17.49 -10.08 -1.31
CA THR A 24 -16.67 -10.77 -2.32
C THR A 24 -17.25 -12.13 -2.77
N GLN A 25 -18.23 -12.68 -2.05
CA GLN A 25 -18.94 -13.91 -2.41
C GLN A 25 -20.04 -13.68 -3.45
N SER A 26 -19.69 -13.10 -4.59
CA SER A 26 -20.65 -12.84 -5.67
C SER A 26 -19.97 -12.91 -7.05
N LYS A 27 -20.78 -12.93 -8.11
CA LYS A 27 -20.26 -12.88 -9.51
C LYS A 27 -19.56 -11.55 -9.83
N THR A 28 -19.92 -10.49 -9.12
CA THR A 28 -19.40 -9.13 -9.29
C THR A 28 -18.87 -8.65 -7.93
N PRO A 29 -17.69 -9.16 -7.50
CA PRO A 29 -17.21 -8.96 -6.14
C PRO A 29 -16.94 -7.48 -5.86
N ARG A 30 -17.48 -6.99 -4.75
CA ARG A 30 -17.20 -5.64 -4.23
C ARG A 30 -17.10 -5.71 -2.72
N CYS A 31 -15.87 -5.71 -2.23
CA CYS A 31 -15.57 -5.75 -0.80
C CYS A 31 -16.20 -4.55 -0.08
N VAL A 32 -16.82 -4.78 1.08
CA VAL A 32 -17.42 -3.73 1.91
C VAL A 32 -16.42 -2.65 2.35
N ALA A 33 -15.13 -2.97 2.40
CA ALA A 33 -14.07 -2.02 2.76
C ALA A 33 -13.48 -1.26 1.56
N LEU A 34 -13.97 -1.50 0.33
CA LEU A 34 -13.57 -0.73 -0.84
C LEU A 34 -14.26 0.63 -0.80
N VAL A 35 -13.48 1.69 -0.77
CA VAL A 35 -13.94 3.08 -0.78
C VAL A 35 -13.68 3.67 -2.16
N GLY A 36 -14.63 4.46 -2.67
CA GLY A 36 -14.51 5.13 -3.97
C GLY A 36 -14.98 4.30 -5.17
N GLU A 37 -14.64 4.79 -6.36
CA GLU A 37 -15.04 4.23 -7.65
C GLU A 37 -13.81 3.67 -8.40
N ILE A 38 -13.94 2.43 -8.88
CA ILE A 38 -12.86 1.69 -9.55
C ILE A 38 -12.52 2.39 -10.87
N GLY A 39 -11.24 2.56 -11.16
CA GLY A 39 -10.77 3.32 -12.31
C GLY A 39 -10.85 4.85 -12.16
N VAL A 40 -11.32 5.35 -11.00
CA VAL A 40 -11.36 6.79 -10.70
C VAL A 40 -10.53 7.10 -9.45
N ALA A 41 -10.97 6.61 -8.29
CA ALA A 41 -10.44 6.99 -6.98
C ALA A 41 -10.57 5.86 -5.93
N ALA A 42 -10.59 4.58 -6.33
CA ALA A 42 -10.82 3.51 -5.38
C ALA A 42 -9.57 3.16 -4.56
N HIS A 43 -9.81 2.86 -3.28
CA HIS A 43 -8.78 2.43 -2.35
C HIS A 43 -9.38 1.57 -1.23
N CYS A 44 -8.52 0.87 -0.49
CA CYS A 44 -8.94 0.08 0.66
C CYS A 44 -9.06 0.98 1.90
N GLY A 45 -10.26 1.07 2.48
CA GLY A 45 -10.52 1.85 3.70
C GLY A 45 -9.92 1.25 4.97
N ILE A 46 -9.45 0.00 4.91
CA ILE A 46 -8.80 -0.71 6.04
C ILE A 46 -7.34 -1.05 5.73
N HIS A 47 -6.66 -0.21 4.93
CA HIS A 47 -5.30 -0.48 4.45
C HIS A 47 -4.33 -1.03 5.53
N PRO A 48 -4.25 -0.46 6.75
CA PRO A 48 -3.32 -0.91 7.79
C PRO A 48 -3.55 -2.34 8.28
N ILE A 49 -4.79 -2.83 8.18
CA ILE A 49 -5.21 -4.14 8.71
C ILE A 49 -5.70 -5.09 7.61
N LYS A 50 -5.34 -4.82 6.34
CA LYS A 50 -5.66 -5.67 5.18
C LYS A 50 -5.33 -7.15 5.48
N PRO A 51 -6.21 -8.08 5.06
CA PRO A 51 -5.91 -9.51 5.14
C PRO A 51 -4.73 -9.85 4.21
N SER A 52 -4.02 -10.95 4.50
CA SER A 52 -2.82 -11.35 3.76
C SER A 52 -3.06 -11.47 2.26
N VAL A 53 -4.18 -12.10 1.87
CA VAL A 53 -4.57 -12.27 0.45
C VAL A 53 -4.72 -10.94 -0.31
N CYS A 54 -5.07 -9.84 0.36
CA CYS A 54 -5.13 -8.51 -0.26
C CYS A 54 -3.78 -7.79 -0.23
N ARG A 55 -2.91 -8.12 0.73
CA ARG A 55 -1.58 -7.53 0.88
C ARG A 55 -0.57 -8.12 -0.09
N GLU A 56 -0.74 -9.39 -0.45
CA GLU A 56 0.09 -10.13 -1.40
C GLU A 56 -0.10 -9.67 -2.85
N VAL A 57 -1.18 -8.93 -3.15
CA VAL A 57 -1.39 -8.35 -4.48
C VAL A 57 -0.59 -7.07 -4.63
N GLU A 58 0.53 -7.18 -5.33
CA GLU A 58 1.38 -6.03 -5.68
C GLU A 58 0.69 -5.15 -6.73
N PRO A 59 0.70 -3.81 -6.56
CA PRO A 59 0.35 -2.87 -7.61
C PRO A 59 1.27 -3.03 -8.84
N SER A 60 0.69 -2.99 -10.04
CA SER A 60 1.49 -3.00 -11.28
C SER A 60 2.42 -1.77 -11.32
N TRP A 61 3.67 -2.01 -11.70
CA TRP A 61 4.74 -1.03 -11.91
C TRP A 61 5.33 -0.35 -10.67
N GLU A 62 4.79 -0.57 -9.47
CA GLU A 62 5.37 -0.06 -8.22
C GLU A 62 6.84 -0.51 -8.04
N PHE A 63 7.12 -1.76 -8.38
CA PHE A 63 8.46 -2.35 -8.28
C PHE A 63 9.11 -2.56 -9.65
N GLY A 64 8.77 -1.72 -10.64
CA GLY A 64 9.34 -1.79 -12.00
C GLY A 64 8.89 -3.00 -12.84
N ARG A 65 7.90 -3.76 -12.36
CA ARG A 65 7.30 -4.91 -13.06
C ARG A 65 5.77 -4.80 -13.05
N HIS A 66 5.11 -5.32 -14.08
CA HIS A 66 3.66 -5.45 -14.06
C HIS A 66 3.22 -6.61 -13.15
N SER A 67 1.98 -6.54 -12.64
CA SER A 67 1.36 -7.54 -11.77
C SER A 67 0.18 -8.19 -12.49
N LEU A 68 0.29 -9.48 -12.80
CA LEU A 68 -0.76 -10.23 -13.50
C LEU A 68 -2.12 -10.20 -12.77
N GLN A 69 -2.08 -10.20 -11.43
CA GLN A 69 -3.30 -10.14 -10.63
C GLN A 69 -3.96 -8.75 -10.68
N CYS A 70 -3.15 -7.69 -10.73
CA CYS A 70 -3.65 -6.33 -10.97
C CYS A 70 -4.28 -6.23 -12.37
N ASP A 71 -3.59 -6.73 -13.40
CA ASP A 71 -4.07 -6.73 -14.79
C ASP A 71 -5.40 -7.48 -14.93
N LYS A 72 -5.51 -8.67 -14.31
CA LYS A 72 -6.77 -9.43 -14.27
C LYS A 72 -7.91 -8.65 -13.63
N GLY A 73 -7.64 -7.96 -12.51
CA GLY A 73 -8.63 -7.11 -11.85
C GLY A 73 -9.08 -5.96 -12.74
N ARG A 74 -8.14 -5.26 -13.38
CA ARG A 74 -8.43 -4.17 -14.31
C ARG A 74 -9.29 -4.64 -15.48
N ILE A 75 -8.92 -5.73 -16.13
CA ILE A 75 -9.68 -6.32 -17.25
C ILE A 75 -11.10 -6.71 -16.82
N ALA A 76 -11.25 -7.31 -15.63
CA ALA A 76 -12.57 -7.67 -15.09
C ALA A 76 -13.49 -6.45 -14.87
N HIS A 77 -12.90 -5.26 -14.68
CA HIS A 77 -13.61 -3.99 -14.56
C HIS A 77 -13.63 -3.16 -15.86
N GLY A 78 -13.21 -3.72 -16.99
CA GLY A 78 -13.20 -3.03 -18.28
C GLY A 78 -12.08 -2.00 -18.46
N LEU A 79 -11.07 -2.03 -17.59
CA LEU A 79 -9.91 -1.16 -17.63
C LEU A 79 -8.74 -1.83 -18.38
N LEU A 80 -7.97 -1.03 -19.12
CA LEU A 80 -6.74 -1.48 -19.76
C LEU A 80 -5.65 -1.75 -18.70
N PRO A 81 -4.80 -2.78 -18.88
CA PRO A 81 -3.60 -2.98 -18.07
C PRO A 81 -2.74 -1.72 -18.00
N LEU A 82 -2.05 -1.54 -16.87
CA LEU A 82 -1.17 -0.38 -16.71
C LEU A 82 0.13 -0.57 -17.48
N THR A 83 0.73 0.55 -17.87
CA THR A 83 2.05 0.66 -18.47
C THR A 83 3.02 1.33 -17.49
N PRO A 84 4.34 1.29 -17.73
CA PRO A 84 5.31 1.99 -16.87
C PRO A 84 5.04 3.49 -16.76
N ALA A 85 4.43 4.10 -17.78
CA ALA A 85 4.11 5.53 -17.78
C ALA A 85 2.99 5.88 -16.80
N ASP A 86 2.14 4.91 -16.44
CA ASP A 86 1.05 5.11 -15.48
C ASP A 86 1.52 5.11 -14.03
N TRP A 87 2.78 4.68 -13.77
CA TRP A 87 3.41 4.73 -12.45
C TRP A 87 4.65 5.66 -12.48
N PRO A 88 4.46 6.99 -12.59
CA PRO A 88 5.57 7.92 -12.54
C PRO A 88 6.19 7.86 -11.14
N THR A 89 7.48 7.50 -11.06
CA THR A 89 8.22 7.62 -9.81
C THR A 89 8.25 9.09 -9.40
N PRO A 90 7.79 9.44 -8.19
CA PRO A 90 7.93 10.80 -7.71
C PRO A 90 9.42 11.11 -7.63
N VAL A 91 9.87 12.09 -8.43
CA VAL A 91 11.20 12.67 -8.31
C VAL A 91 11.23 13.47 -7.02
N ILE A 92 11.52 12.81 -5.90
CA ILE A 92 11.89 13.53 -4.68
C ILE A 92 13.27 14.10 -4.95
N PRO A 93 13.44 15.44 -5.00
CA PRO A 93 14.78 15.99 -5.07
C PRO A 93 15.50 15.56 -3.79
N VAL A 94 16.45 14.64 -3.92
CA VAL A 94 17.34 14.29 -2.82
C VAL A 94 18.17 15.54 -2.56
N PRO A 95 18.02 16.21 -1.41
CA PRO A 95 18.95 17.28 -1.08
C PRO A 95 20.34 16.66 -1.07
N VAL A 96 21.23 17.16 -1.92
CA VAL A 96 22.65 16.80 -1.88
C VAL A 96 23.14 17.33 -0.55
N LEU A 97 23.14 16.47 0.46
CA LEU A 97 23.75 16.81 1.74
C LEU A 97 25.23 17.07 1.42
N PRO A 98 25.79 18.24 1.81
CA PRO A 98 27.21 18.47 1.63
C PRO A 98 27.94 17.28 2.26
N LEU A 99 28.92 16.74 1.52
CA LEU A 99 29.84 15.73 2.01
C LEU A 99 30.22 16.16 3.43
N VAL A 100 29.86 15.35 4.43
CA VAL A 100 30.25 15.60 5.81
C VAL A 100 31.75 15.87 5.75
N PRO A 101 32.25 17.07 6.09
CA PRO A 101 33.68 17.27 6.20
C PRO A 101 34.17 16.20 7.16
N GLU A 102 35.20 15.44 6.76
CA GLU A 102 35.75 14.35 7.57
C GLU A 102 35.87 14.85 9.01
N LEU A 103 34.97 14.38 9.89
CA LEU A 103 35.06 14.73 11.29
C LEU A 103 36.40 14.17 11.74
N PRO A 104 37.33 15.01 12.23
CA PRO A 104 38.59 14.50 12.75
C PRO A 104 38.27 13.50 13.86
N LEU A 105 38.82 12.28 13.76
CA LEU A 105 38.59 11.15 14.66
C LEU A 105 39.14 11.35 16.09
N ASP A 106 39.53 12.57 16.43
CA ASP A 106 40.20 12.92 17.68
C ASP A 106 39.42 14.03 18.43
N GLU A 107 38.19 13.76 18.89
CA GLU A 107 37.63 14.40 20.10
C GLU A 107 36.61 13.48 20.78
N PRO A 108 36.68 13.31 22.12
CA PRO A 108 35.87 12.33 22.83
C PRO A 108 34.39 12.72 22.88
N ALA A 109 33.54 11.81 22.44
CA ALA A 109 32.08 11.89 22.48
C ALA A 109 31.56 12.27 23.88
N ILE A 110 30.74 13.33 24.00
CA ILE A 110 29.76 13.44 25.10
C ILE A 110 28.57 14.40 24.89
N ALA A 111 28.51 15.33 23.92
CA ALA A 111 27.47 16.37 24.01
C ALA A 111 26.81 16.86 22.70
N VAL A 112 26.08 15.99 21.97
CA VAL A 112 24.99 16.47 21.08
C VAL A 112 23.84 15.44 21.00
N LEU A 113 23.11 15.23 22.10
CA LEU A 113 21.87 14.44 22.14
C LEU A 113 20.62 15.32 22.30
N ALA A 114 20.59 16.51 21.68
CA ALA A 114 19.44 17.39 21.79
C ALA A 114 18.99 17.95 20.44
N SER A 115 17.78 17.53 20.05
CA SER A 115 16.83 18.26 19.21
C SER A 115 16.92 18.06 17.71
N LEU A 116 16.26 17.01 17.19
CA LEU A 116 15.51 17.12 15.93
C LEU A 116 14.27 16.19 16.00
N ASP A 117 13.12 16.82 16.24
CA ASP A 117 11.78 16.26 16.07
C ASP A 117 11.62 15.58 14.70
N LEU A 118 11.14 14.33 14.72
CA LEU A 118 10.78 13.58 13.53
C LEU A 118 9.42 14.11 13.02
N PRO A 119 9.33 14.69 11.81
CA PRO A 119 8.05 15.10 11.27
C PRO A 119 7.15 13.88 10.98
N PRO A 120 5.82 14.00 11.13
CA PRO A 120 4.91 12.90 10.87
C PRO A 120 4.96 12.51 9.39
N ALA A 121 5.12 11.21 9.14
CA ALA A 121 5.04 10.61 7.81
C ALA A 121 3.67 10.89 7.18
N THR A 122 3.59 11.89 6.30
CA THR A 122 2.42 12.09 5.45
C THR A 122 2.32 10.96 4.45
N GLY A 123 1.17 10.28 4.49
CA GLY A 123 0.87 9.07 3.75
C GLY A 123 1.03 9.20 2.24
N GLY A 124 1.57 8.14 1.65
CA GLY A 124 1.79 8.01 0.22
C GLY A 124 0.47 8.10 -0.56
N THR A 125 0.49 8.93 -1.58
CA THR A 125 -0.52 9.01 -2.64
C THR A 125 -0.44 7.72 -3.46
N GLY A 126 -1.17 6.70 -3.00
CA GLY A 126 -1.39 5.49 -3.79
C GLY A 126 -2.21 5.82 -5.04
N ILE A 127 -1.82 5.27 -6.18
CA ILE A 127 -2.61 5.34 -7.41
C ILE A 127 -3.98 4.69 -7.14
N PRO A 128 -5.08 5.35 -7.52
CA PRO A 128 -6.39 4.76 -7.36
C PRO A 128 -6.55 3.57 -8.30
N VAL A 129 -6.92 2.42 -7.72
CA VAL A 129 -7.25 1.21 -8.48
C VAL A 129 -8.69 1.29 -8.96
#